data_AF-A0AA90R8W2-F1
#
_entry.id   AF-A0AA90R8W2-F1
#
_cell.length_a   1.000
_cell.length_b   1.000
_cell.length_c   1.000
_cell.angle_alpha   90.00
_cell.angle_beta   90.00
_cell.angle_gamma   90.00
#
_symmetry.space_group_name_H-M   'P 1'
#
loop_
_entity.id
_entity.type
_entity.pdbx_description
1 polymer ?
#
loop_
_entity_poly.entity_id
_entity_poly.type
_entity_poly.pdbx_seq_one_letter_code
_entity_poly.pdbx_strand_id
1 'polypeptide(L)' 'MCCQADFPGEDILKYGEVIGLATTDIEPGEHVHIHNLEGKRGRGDKVEVK' A
#
# COMPACT_ATOMS: atom_id res chain seq x y z
N MET A 1 -10.18 9.71 -4.21
CA MET A 1 -10.22 8.62 -3.21
C MET A 1 -8.78 8.23 -2.95
N CYS A 2 -8.25 8.73 -1.85
CA CYS A 2 -6.83 8.72 -1.54
C CYS A 2 -6.41 7.32 -1.06
N CYS A 3 -5.24 6.87 -1.49
CA CYS A 3 -4.62 5.65 -0.95
C CYS A 3 -4.30 5.92 0.53
N GLN A 4 -4.71 5.04 1.44
CA GLN A 4 -4.42 5.17 2.86
C GLN A 4 -3.17 4.35 3.19
N ALA A 5 -2.15 5.01 3.74
CA ALA A 5 -1.06 4.44 4.51
C ALA A 5 -0.44 5.57 5.33
N ASP A 6 -0.35 5.42 6.64
CA ASP A 6 0.10 6.44 7.57
C ASP A 6 1.59 6.28 7.93
N PHE A 7 2.18 5.10 7.74
CA PHE A 7 3.58 4.80 8.10
C PHE A 7 4.26 3.77 7.16
N PRO A 8 5.60 3.79 7.05
CA PRO A 8 6.36 2.79 6.32
C PRO A 8 6.14 1.39 6.90
N GLY A 9 5.83 0.44 6.03
CA GLY A 9 5.48 -0.93 6.39
C GLY A 9 3.97 -1.16 6.51
N GLU A 10 3.13 -0.15 6.27
CA GLU A 10 1.68 -0.31 6.23
C GLU A 10 1.17 -0.72 4.84
N ASP A 11 0.10 -1.52 4.82
CA ASP A 11 -0.53 -1.96 3.58
C ASP A 11 -1.32 -0.80 2.93
N ILE A 12 -0.90 -0.41 1.74
CA ILE A 12 -1.55 0.64 0.96
C ILE A 12 -2.81 0.07 0.33
N LEU A 13 -3.95 0.67 0.68
CA LEU A 13 -5.28 0.30 0.17
C LEU A 13 -5.70 1.23 -0.97
N LYS A 14 -6.08 0.66 -2.10
CA LYS A 14 -6.67 1.40 -3.23
C LYS A 14 -7.89 0.66 -3.75
N TYR A 15 -9.02 1.34 -3.83
CA TYR A 15 -10.32 0.77 -4.22
C TYR A 15 -10.80 -0.38 -3.31
N GLY A 16 -10.40 -0.37 -2.04
CA GLY A 16 -10.72 -1.46 -1.10
C GLY A 16 -9.79 -2.68 -1.20
N GLU A 17 -8.78 -2.63 -2.07
CA GLU A 17 -7.83 -3.72 -2.27
C GLU A 17 -6.42 -3.28 -1.84
N VAL A 18 -5.67 -4.19 -1.21
CA VAL A 18 -4.25 -3.94 -0.92
C VAL A 18 -3.46 -3.97 -2.22
N ILE A 19 -2.77 -2.86 -2.52
CA ILE A 19 -1.95 -2.73 -3.73
C ILE A 19 -0.46 -2.93 -3.45
N GLY A 20 -0.01 -2.76 -2.20
CA GLY A 20 1.39 -2.89 -1.82
C GLY A 20 1.64 -2.44 -0.38
N LEU A 21 2.92 -2.30 -0.03
CA LEU A 21 3.38 -1.75 1.24
C LEU A 21 3.96 -0.36 1.02
N ALA A 22 3.70 0.56 1.96
CA ALA A 22 4.38 1.83 2.01
C ALA A 22 5.84 1.61 2.40
N THR A 23 6.79 2.15 1.64
CA THR A 23 8.22 2.06 1.98
C THR A 23 8.72 3.28 2.74
N THR A 24 7.92 4.35 2.74
CA THR A 24 8.16 5.63 3.39
C THR A 24 6.83 6.13 3.95
N ASP A 25 6.86 7.14 4.81
CA ASP A 25 5.65 7.86 5.21
C ASP A 25 4.98 8.45 3.95
N ILE A 26 3.67 8.27 3.82
CA ILE A 26 2.86 8.82 2.72
C ILE A 26 1.74 9.62 3.34
N GLU A 27 1.78 10.94 3.22
CA GLU A 27 0.71 11.75 3.79
C GLU A 27 -0.58 11.69 2.94
N PRO A 28 -1.77 11.84 3.56
CA PRO A 28 -3.02 11.92 2.82
C PRO A 28 -3.02 13.05 1.78
N GLY A 29 -3.00 12.68 0.51
CA GLY A 29 -2.94 13.61 -0.63
C GLY A 29 -1.64 13.52 -1.44
N GLU A 30 -0.63 12.80 -0.95
CA GLU A 30 0.60 12.55 -1.70
C GLU A 30 0.42 11.54 -2.84
N HIS A 31 1.29 11.65 -3.84
CA HIS A 31 1.32 10.73 -4.97
C HIS A 31 2.11 9.48 -4.64
N VAL A 32 1.40 8.35 -4.60
CA VAL A 32 2.00 7.02 -4.51
C VAL A 32 2.70 6.66 -5.82
N HIS A 33 4.02 6.45 -5.77
CA HIS A 33 4.85 6.05 -6.90
C HIS A 33 5.77 4.88 -6.50
N ILE A 34 6.45 4.25 -7.47
CA ILE A 34 7.32 3.07 -7.22
C ILE A 34 8.44 3.29 -6.19
N HIS A 35 8.81 4.55 -5.91
CA HIS A 35 9.80 4.89 -4.89
C HIS A 35 9.23 4.80 -3.47
N ASN A 36 7.91 5.02 -3.33
CA ASN A 36 7.20 5.09 -2.05
C ASN A 36 6.27 3.88 -1.84
N LEU A 37 6.18 2.99 -2.84
CA LEU A 37 5.32 1.82 -2.86
C LEU A 37 6.12 0.59 -3.26
N GLU A 38 6.16 -0.40 -2.39
CA GLU A 38 6.62 -1.74 -2.73
C GLU A 38 5.42 -2.59 -3.13
N GLY A 39 5.35 -2.95 -4.41
CA GLY A 39 4.27 -3.78 -4.94
C GLY A 39 4.36 -5.21 -4.40
N LYS A 40 3.43 -5.61 -3.53
CA LYS A 40 3.22 -7.02 -3.14
C LYS A 40 2.70 -7.89 -4.30
N ARG A 41 2.32 -7.27 -5.42
CA ARG A 41 1.63 -7.94 -6.54
C ARG A 41 2.62 -8.70 -7.45
N GLY A 42 2.90 -9.92 -7.01
CA GLY A 42 3.39 -11.05 -7.82
C GLY A 42 3.05 -12.41 -7.23
N ARG A 43 2.45 -12.46 -6.02
CA ARG A 43 2.14 -13.67 -5.27
C ARG A 43 0.80 -13.52 -4.58
N GLY A 44 -0.22 -14.19 -5.10
CA GLY A 44 -1.59 -14.24 -4.54
C GLY A 44 -1.69 -15.01 -3.23
N ASP A 45 -0.65 -14.93 -2.39
CA ASP A 45 -0.42 -15.84 -1.25
C ASP A 45 -0.65 -15.18 0.12
N LYS A 46 -1.04 -13.90 0.16
CA LYS A 46 -1.35 -13.19 1.42
C LYS A 46 -2.74 -12.55 1.38
N VAL A 47 -3.75 -13.40 1.19
CA VAL A 47 -5.03 -13.16 1.84
C VAL A 47 -4.86 -13.82 3.21
N GLU A 48 -4.42 -13.07 4.22
CA GLU A 48 -4.55 -13.54 5.59
C GLU A 48 -6.05 -13.57 5.91
N VAL A 49 -6.62 -14.76 5.73
CA VAL A 49 -7.91 -15.14 6.28
C VAL A 49 -7.71 -15.24 7.79
N LYS A 50 -8.24 -14.27 8.53
CA LYS A 50 -8.61 -14.44 9.94
C LYS A 50 -9.95 -13.80 10.20
#